data_AF-L9X4G7-F1
#
_entry.id   AF-L9X4G7-F1
#
_cell.length_a   1.000
_cell.length_b   1.000
_cell.length_c   1.000
_cell.angle_alpha   90.00
_cell.angle_beta   90.00
_cell.angle_gamma   90.00
#
_symmetry.space_group_name_H-M   'P 1'
#
loop_
_entity.id
_entity.type
_entity.pdbx_description
1 polymer ?
#
loop_
_entity_poly.entity_id
_entity_poly.type
_entity_poly.pdbx_seq_one_letter_code
_entity_poly.pdbx_strand_id
1 'polypeptide(L)'
;MRSNESITMDRSDRRGSPENQPLLESRYRRLVAYLRFNRDSILVDVLLVSAWILLASGVAQWFSLPRWFFYIVVFVGIVVYTRTTVPWSRPYRSPD
;
A
#
# COMPACT_ATOMS: atom_id res chain seq x y z
N MET A 1 13.75 2.34 65.58
CA MET A 1 13.30 3.47 64.73
C MET A 1 12.99 2.93 63.34
N ARG A 2 11.70 2.86 62.99
CA ARG A 2 11.21 2.31 61.72
C ARG A 2 10.94 3.51 60.80
N SER A 3 11.84 3.74 59.85
CA SER A 3 11.72 4.82 58.86
C SER A 3 10.73 4.38 57.78
N ASN A 4 9.60 5.07 57.71
CA ASN A 4 8.61 4.95 56.65
C ASN A 4 9.13 5.67 55.40
N GLU A 5 9.76 4.95 54.49
CA GLU A 5 10.02 5.47 53.15
C GLU A 5 8.85 5.11 52.24
N SER A 6 7.94 6.09 52.20
CA SER A 6 7.19 6.53 51.02
C SER A 6 7.19 5.58 49.82
N ILE A 7 6.03 4.96 49.63
CA ILE A 7 5.49 4.50 48.35
C ILE A 7 5.57 5.67 47.36
N THR A 8 6.72 5.82 46.71
CA THR A 8 6.82 6.55 45.46
C THR A 8 6.50 5.52 44.39
N MET A 9 5.21 5.42 44.11
CA MET A 9 4.71 4.76 42.92
C MET A 9 5.25 5.55 41.73
N ASP A 10 6.44 5.18 41.28
CA ASP A 10 7.06 5.71 40.07
C ASP A 10 6.21 5.26 38.88
N ARG A 11 5.25 6.11 38.53
CA ARG A 11 4.31 5.96 37.42
C ARG A 11 4.99 6.18 36.06
N SER A 12 6.29 5.89 35.95
CA SER A 12 7.09 6.08 34.76
C SER A 12 7.21 4.81 33.90
N ASP A 13 6.75 3.65 34.41
CA ASP A 13 6.64 2.37 33.69
C ASP A 13 5.46 2.30 32.71
N ARG A 14 5.17 3.43 32.05
CA ARG A 14 4.32 3.46 30.85
C ARG A 14 5.15 3.74 29.60
N ARG A 15 6.43 3.36 29.60
CA ARG A 15 7.23 3.23 28.37
C ARG A 15 6.81 1.95 27.68
N GLY A 16 6.12 2.11 26.56
CA GLY A 16 5.71 1.00 25.70
C GLY A 16 6.86 0.02 25.49
N SER A 17 6.56 -1.26 25.71
CA SER A 17 7.46 -2.39 25.50
C SER A 17 8.26 -2.20 24.19
N PRO A 18 9.60 -1.98 24.27
CA PRO A 18 10.47 -1.78 23.11
C PRO A 18 10.64 -3.05 22.26
N GLU A 19 10.10 -4.18 22.75
CA GLU A 19 10.14 -5.51 22.17
C GLU A 19 9.36 -5.59 20.84
N ASN A 20 8.45 -4.64 20.60
CA ASN A 20 7.67 -4.54 19.36
C ASN A 20 8.38 -3.74 18.24
N GLN A 21 9.50 -3.07 18.51
CA GLN A 21 10.13 -2.17 17.52
C GLN A 21 11.12 -2.81 16.52
N PRO A 22 11.84 -3.91 16.77
CA PRO A 22 12.82 -4.42 15.79
C PRO A 22 12.18 -5.21 14.62
N LEU A 23 11.03 -5.84 14.83
CA LEU A 23 10.32 -6.58 13.79
C LEU A 23 9.59 -5.66 12.81
N LEU A 24 9.05 -4.53 13.30
CA LEU A 24 8.44 -3.51 12.44
C LEU A 24 9.50 -2.81 11.58
N GLU A 25 10.66 -2.48 12.14
CA GLU A 25 11.77 -1.86 11.41
C GLU A 25 12.26 -2.76 10.27
N SER A 26 12.40 -4.07 10.51
CA SER A 26 12.81 -5.03 9.49
C SER A 26 11.73 -5.25 8.41
N ARG A 27 10.44 -5.30 8.79
CA ARG A 27 9.32 -5.39 7.83
C ARG A 27 9.18 -4.11 7.00
N TYR A 28 9.29 -2.95 7.64
CA TYR A 28 9.24 -1.64 6.98
C TYR A 28 10.41 -1.48 6.01
N ARG A 29 11.63 -1.82 6.44
CA ARG A 29 12.81 -1.74 5.57
C ARG A 29 12.72 -2.70 4.39
N ARG A 30 12.15 -3.90 4.57
CA ARG A 30 11.81 -4.82 3.47
C ARG A 30 10.74 -4.23 2.56
N LEU A 31 9.67 -3.67 3.10
CA LEU A 31 8.59 -3.04 2.33
C LEU A 31 9.09 -1.87 1.50
N VAL A 32 9.94 -1.01 2.07
CA VAL A 32 10.56 0.12 1.35
C VAL A 32 11.48 -0.39 0.25
N ALA A 33 12.25 -1.45 0.48
CA ALA A 33 13.07 -2.08 -0.57
C ALA A 33 12.21 -2.65 -1.71
N TYR A 34 11.10 -3.31 -1.38
CA TYR A 34 10.09 -3.77 -2.35
C TYR A 34 9.50 -2.62 -3.16
N LEU A 35 9.00 -1.59 -2.48
CA LEU A 35 8.39 -0.42 -3.11
C LEU A 35 9.39 0.31 -4.00
N ARG A 36 10.65 0.39 -3.58
CA ARG A 36 11.71 1.07 -4.34
C ARG A 36 12.17 0.25 -5.55
N PHE A 37 12.16 -1.08 -5.46
CA PHE A 37 12.48 -1.97 -6.58
C PHE A 37 11.35 -1.98 -7.63
N ASN A 38 10.10 -1.95 -7.18
CA ASN A 38 8.92 -1.93 -8.06
C ASN A 38 8.36 -0.52 -8.30
N ARG A 39 9.13 0.54 -8.01
CA ARG A 39 8.66 1.93 -8.07
C ARG A 39 8.18 2.31 -9.47
N ASP A 40 8.89 1.85 -10.49
CA ASP A 40 8.54 2.09 -11.89
C ASP A 40 7.21 1.40 -12.24
N SER A 41 6.99 0.16 -11.78
CA SER A 41 5.71 -0.53 -11.95
C SER A 41 4.56 0.20 -11.24
N ILE A 42 4.80 0.72 -10.04
CA ILE A 42 3.79 1.50 -9.30
C ILE A 42 3.46 2.81 -10.03
N LEU A 43 4.47 3.52 -10.53
CA LEU A 43 4.27 4.74 -11.30
C LEU A 43 3.48 4.48 -12.59
N VAL A 44 3.81 3.40 -13.30
CA VAL A 44 3.07 2.96 -14.48
C VAL A 44 1.61 2.63 -14.11
N ASP A 45 1.38 1.91 -13.02
CA ASP A 45 0.02 1.61 -12.54
C ASP A 45 -0.78 2.89 -12.23
N VAL A 46 -0.18 3.82 -11.49
CA VAL A 46 -0.82 5.09 -11.13
C VAL A 46 -1.12 5.92 -12.37
N LEU A 47 -0.18 6.02 -13.31
CA LEU A 47 -0.37 6.76 -14.57
C LEU A 47 -1.44 6.11 -15.42
N LEU A 48 -1.43 4.78 -15.55
CA LEU A 48 -2.40 4.03 -16.33
C LEU A 48 -3.80 4.18 -15.76
N VAL A 49 -3.97 3.97 -14.45
CA VAL A 49 -5.27 4.13 -13.78
C VAL A 49 -5.77 5.56 -13.90
N SER A 50 -4.89 6.55 -13.74
CA SER A 50 -5.25 7.97 -13.86
C SER A 50 -5.68 8.33 -15.29
N ALA A 51 -4.92 7.90 -16.30
CA ALA A 51 -5.28 8.07 -17.70
C ALA A 51 -6.62 7.39 -18.03
N TRP A 52 -6.85 6.20 -17.47
CA TRP A 52 -8.10 5.46 -17.68
C TRP A 52 -9.31 6.16 -17.06
N ILE A 53 -9.17 6.70 -15.85
CA ILE A 53 -10.22 7.47 -15.18
C ILE A 53 -10.54 8.73 -15.98
N LEU A 54 -9.53 9.46 -16.46
CA LEU A 54 -9.74 10.66 -17.28
C LEU A 54 -10.46 10.33 -18.59
N LEU A 55 -10.06 9.25 -19.25
CA LEU A 55 -10.71 8.78 -20.47
C LEU A 55 -12.18 8.39 -20.21
N ALA A 56 -12.42 7.60 -19.16
CA ALA A 56 -13.76 7.17 -18.76
C ALA A 56 -14.64 8.37 -18.39
N SER A 57 -14.10 9.33 -17.63
CA SER A 57 -14.79 10.55 -17.22
C SER A 57 -15.12 11.44 -18.42
N GLY A 58 -14.18 11.63 -19.35
CA GLY A 58 -14.41 12.42 -20.56
C GLY A 58 -15.51 11.81 -21.43
N VAL A 59 -15.48 10.48 -21.63
CA VAL A 59 -16.50 9.75 -22.40
C VAL A 59 -17.86 9.82 -21.71
N ALA A 60 -17.91 9.65 -20.38
CA ALA A 60 -19.15 9.71 -19.61
C ALA A 60 -19.80 11.11 -19.65
N GLN A 61 -19.00 12.16 -19.52
CA GLN A 61 -19.48 13.54 -19.54
C GLN A 61 -20.01 13.93 -20.93
N TRP A 62 -19.42 13.42 -22.00
CA TRP A 62 -19.79 13.80 -23.36
C TRP A 62 -21.05 13.09 -23.89
N PHE A 63 -21.36 11.88 -23.41
CA PHE A 63 -22.34 11.02 -24.09
C PHE A 63 -23.58 10.59 -23.28
N SER A 64 -23.84 11.10 -22.07
CA SER A 64 -25.01 10.70 -21.24
C SER A 64 -25.25 9.19 -21.27
N LEU A 65 -24.17 8.41 -21.15
CA LEU A 65 -24.15 7.02 -21.56
C LEU A 65 -25.04 6.13 -20.69
N PRO A 66 -25.69 5.12 -21.29
CA PRO A 66 -26.44 4.13 -20.55
C PRO A 66 -25.51 3.31 -19.63
N ARG A 67 -26.07 2.88 -18.50
CA ARG A 67 -25.31 2.27 -17.39
C ARG A 67 -24.50 1.03 -17.80
N TRP A 68 -24.93 0.32 -18.85
CA TRP A 68 -24.22 -0.87 -19.34
C TRP A 68 -22.84 -0.55 -19.94
N PHE A 69 -22.65 0.68 -20.46
CA PHE A 69 -21.39 1.09 -21.07
C PHE A 69 -20.26 1.17 -20.05
N PHE A 70 -20.57 1.52 -18.79
CA PHE A 70 -19.59 1.51 -17.70
C PHE A 70 -18.99 0.12 -17.47
N TYR A 71 -19.77 -0.96 -17.64
CA TYR A 71 -19.23 -2.32 -17.51
C TYR A 71 -18.20 -2.62 -18.59
N ILE A 72 -18.43 -2.16 -19.82
CA ILE A 72 -17.47 -2.30 -20.93
C ILE A 72 -16.21 -1.49 -20.63
N VAL A 73 -16.33 -0.24 -20.19
CA VAL A 73 -15.19 0.63 -19.86
C VAL A 73 -14.34 0.02 -18.73
N VAL A 74 -14.96 -0.52 -17.69
CA VAL A 74 -14.27 -1.24 -16.61
C VAL A 74 -13.59 -2.49 -17.14
N PHE A 75 -14.29 -3.28 -17.96
CA PHE A 75 -13.75 -4.51 -18.54
C PHE A 75 -12.50 -4.23 -19.38
N VAL A 76 -12.55 -3.23 -20.26
CA VAL A 76 -11.39 -2.83 -21.05
C VAL A 76 -10.27 -2.34 -20.13
N GLY A 77 -10.58 -1.61 -19.07
CA GLY A 77 -9.59 -1.22 -18.05
C GLY A 77 -8.88 -2.41 -17.43
N ILE A 78 -9.61 -3.47 -17.08
CA ILE A 78 -9.05 -4.72 -16.54
C ILE A 78 -8.16 -5.42 -17.58
N VAL A 79 -8.59 -5.51 -18.83
CA VAL A 79 -7.80 -6.13 -19.91
C VAL A 79 -6.51 -5.35 -20.18
N VAL A 80 -6.60 -4.02 -20.25
CA VAL A 80 -5.42 -3.17 -20.44
C VAL A 80 -4.49 -3.30 -19.23
N TYR A 81 -5.03 -3.23 -18.00
CA TYR A 81 -4.25 -3.43 -16.78
C TYR A 81 -3.49 -4.75 -16.81
N THR A 82 -4.18 -5.87 -17.05
CA THR A 82 -3.56 -7.20 -17.08
C THR A 82 -2.53 -7.39 -18.18
N ARG A 83 -2.65 -6.67 -19.31
CA ARG A 83 -1.66 -6.71 -20.40
C ARG A 83 -0.44 -5.83 -20.14
N THR A 84 -0.60 -4.76 -19.37
CA THR A 84 0.44 -3.75 -19.14
C THR A 84 1.19 -3.97 -17.84
N THR A 85 0.54 -4.52 -16.81
CA THR A 85 1.24 -4.89 -15.58
C THR A 85 2.13 -6.08 -15.82
N VAL A 86 3.44 -5.83 -15.80
CA VAL A 86 4.45 -6.87 -15.68
C VAL A 86 4.22 -7.56 -14.32
N PRO A 87 4.16 -8.91 -14.26
CA PRO A 87 3.97 -9.61 -13.01
C PRO A 87 5.04 -9.18 -12.00
N TRP A 88 4.57 -8.82 -10.81
CA TRP A 88 5.42 -8.33 -9.72
C TRP A 88 6.57 -9.30 -9.47
N SER A 89 7.78 -8.91 -9.87
CA SER A 89 8.98 -9.71 -9.62
C SER A 89 9.22 -9.75 -8.11
N ARG A 90 9.07 -10.94 -7.52
CA ARG A 90 9.40 -11.15 -6.11
C ARG A 90 10.93 -11.20 -5.97
N PRO A 91 11.56 -10.27 -5.24
CA PRO A 91 12.99 -10.26 -4.96
C PRO A 91 13.41 -11.35 -3.96
N TYR A 92 12.48 -12.12 -3.42
CA TYR A 92 12.79 -13.28 -2.57
C TYR A 92 12.42 -14.58 -3.29
N ARG A 93 13.45 -15.36 -3.59
CA ARG A 93 13.35 -16.79 -3.84
C ARG A 93 12.94 -17.43 -2.50
N SER A 94 11.89 -18.26 -2.47
CA SER A 94 11.59 -19.03 -1.26
C SER A 94 12.84 -19.85 -0.91
N PRO A 95 13.25 -19.94 0.37
CA PRO A 95 14.17 -20.97 0.78
C PRO A 95 13.51 -22.31 0.48
N ASP A 96 14.20 -23.16 -0.27
CA ASP A 96 13.80 -24.54 -0.51
C ASP A 96 13.76 -25.34 0.82
#